data_AF-A0A942PXA0-F1
#
_entry.id   AF-A0A942PXA0-F1
#
_cell.length_a   1.000
_cell.length_b   1.000
_cell.length_c   1.000
_cell.angle_alpha   90.00
_cell.angle_beta   90.00
_cell.angle_gamma   90.00
#
_symmetry.space_group_name_H-M   'P 1'
#
loop_
_entity.id
_entity.type
_entity.pdbx_description
1 polymer ?
#
loop_
_entity_poly.entity_id
_entity_poly.type
_entity_poly.pdbx_seq_one_letter_code
_entity_poly.pdbx_strand_id
1 'polypeptide(L)'
;MNNIAVVSTSRGRDRRVVNLPEHDVNMLRAELELMIHEDTYLKRIAGAAALLVARLDRVCLSGGTAMAAFALAGLIDDMPEELVNESLNLFKSGEC
;
A
#
# COMPACT_ATOMS: atom_id res chain seq x y z
N MET A 1 -16.60 -24.12 15.02
CA MET A 1 -15.47 -24.84 15.65
C MET A 1 -14.44 -23.81 16.09
N ASN A 2 -13.49 -24.11 16.99
CA ASN A 2 -12.46 -23.13 17.37
C ASN A 2 -11.20 -23.32 16.53
N ASN A 3 -10.69 -22.24 15.94
CA ASN A 3 -9.49 -22.28 15.12
C ASN A 3 -8.25 -22.08 16.01
N ILE A 4 -7.40 -23.11 16.09
CA ILE A 4 -6.18 -23.09 16.88
C ILE A 4 -5.06 -22.47 16.04
N ALA A 5 -4.68 -21.22 16.33
CA ALA A 5 -3.51 -20.59 15.73
C ALA A 5 -2.30 -20.76 16.67
N VAL A 6 -1.24 -21.40 16.17
CA VAL A 6 0.03 -21.55 16.91
C VAL A 6 1.00 -20.47 16.46
N VAL A 7 1.15 -19.42 17.27
CA VAL A 7 2.12 -18.36 17.00
C VAL A 7 3.50 -18.79 17.49
N SER A 8 4.47 -18.84 16.58
CA SER A 8 5.86 -19.20 16.89
C SER A 8 6.68 -17.92 17.05
N THR A 9 6.99 -17.51 18.28
CA THR A 9 7.91 -16.39 18.49
C THR A 9 9.36 -16.86 18.37
N SER A 10 10.22 -16.07 17.71
CA SER A 10 11.61 -16.39 17.38
C SER A 10 12.55 -16.60 18.58
N ARG A 11 12.08 -16.41 19.81
CA ARG A 11 12.81 -16.72 21.04
C ARG A 11 12.14 -17.88 21.77
N GLY A 12 12.78 -19.04 21.67
CA GLY A 12 12.66 -20.20 22.56
C GLY A 12 11.33 -20.46 23.30
N ARG A 13 10.58 -21.45 22.81
CA ARG A 13 9.71 -22.35 23.60
C ARG A 13 8.50 -21.78 24.38
N ASP A 14 8.05 -20.55 24.17
CA ASP A 14 6.70 -20.15 24.64
C ASP A 14 5.67 -20.33 23.52
N ARG A 15 5.16 -21.57 23.34
CA ARG A 15 4.06 -21.84 22.41
C ARG A 15 2.75 -21.38 23.05
N ARG A 16 2.37 -20.13 22.81
CA ARG A 16 1.04 -19.65 23.20
C ARG A 16 0.01 -20.17 22.19
N VAL A 17 -0.85 -21.06 22.67
CA VAL A 17 -2.04 -21.47 21.94
C VAL A 17 -3.07 -20.37 22.11
N VAL A 18 -3.31 -19.59 21.06
CA VAL A 18 -4.37 -18.58 21.07
C VAL A 18 -5.62 -19.25 20.50
N ASN A 19 -6.63 -19.38 21.35
CA ASN A 19 -7.94 -19.91 20.97
C ASN A 19 -8.85 -18.73 20.63
N LEU A 20 -8.96 -18.42 19.34
CA LEU A 20 -9.86 -17.39 18.83
C LEU A 20 -11.14 -18.06 18.30
N PRO A 21 -12.32 -17.50 18.62
CA PRO A 21 -13.56 -17.88 17.95
C PRO A 21 -13.39 -17.79 16.44
N GLU A 22 -13.93 -18.77 15.70
CA GLU A 22 -13.87 -18.80 14.23
C GLU A 22 -14.47 -17.54 13.59
N HIS A 23 -15.48 -16.95 14.24
CA HIS A 23 -16.04 -15.65 13.84
C HIS A 23 -15.00 -14.53 13.87
N ASP A 24 -14.24 -14.41 14.95
CA ASP A 24 -13.22 -13.35 15.11
C ASP A 24 -12.08 -13.53 14.11
N VAL A 25 -11.67 -14.78 13.85
CA VAL A 25 -10.67 -15.09 12.81
C VAL A 25 -11.17 -14.68 11.43
N ASN A 26 -12.45 -14.91 11.13
CA ASN A 26 -13.03 -14.52 9.85
C ASN A 26 -13.17 -13.00 9.72
N MET A 27 -13.52 -12.29 10.80
CA MET A 27 -13.55 -10.82 10.79
C MET A 27 -12.16 -10.22 10.57
N LEU A 28 -11.13 -10.73 11.26
CA LEU A 28 -9.75 -10.25 11.08
C LEU A 28 -9.22 -10.51 9.67
N ARG A 29 -9.60 -11.64 9.05
CA ARG A 29 -9.25 -11.92 7.65
C ARG A 29 -9.93 -10.97 6.69
N ALA A 30 -11.22 -10.70 6.87
CA ALA A 30 -11.95 -9.75 6.04
C ALA A 30 -11.33 -8.34 6.14
N GLU A 31 -10.94 -7.92 7.35
CA GLU A 31 -10.27 -6.63 7.56
C GLU A 31 -8.90 -6.58 6.86
N LEU A 32 -8.13 -7.66 6.93
CA LEU A 32 -6.84 -7.77 6.24
C LEU A 32 -7.02 -7.69 4.72
N GLU A 33 -8.03 -8.36 4.16
CA GLU A 33 -8.36 -8.31 2.73
C GLU A 33 -8.76 -6.90 2.29
N LEU A 34 -9.57 -6.20 3.09
CA LEU A 34 -9.90 -4.79 2.85
C LEU A 34 -8.66 -3.91 2.87
N MET A 35 -7.80 -4.05 3.88
CA MET A 35 -6.57 -3.27 4.00
C MET A 35 -5.62 -3.50 2.81
N ILE A 36 -5.47 -4.75 2.34
CA ILE A 36 -4.67 -5.08 1.15
C ILE A 36 -5.28 -4.44 -0.11
N HIS A 37 -6.61 -4.43 -0.21
CA HIS A 37 -7.31 -3.80 -1.33
C HIS A 37 -7.12 -2.28 -1.35
N GLU A 38 -7.25 -1.63 -0.19
CA GLU A 38 -7.02 -0.19 -0.04
C GLU A 38 -5.56 0.19 -0.36
N ASP A 39 -4.59 -0.59 0.11
CA ASP A 39 -3.16 -0.40 -0.19
C ASP A 39 -2.89 -0.50 -1.70
N THR A 40 -3.48 -1.48 -2.37
CA THR A 40 -3.38 -1.63 -3.83
C THR A 40 -3.94 -0.41 -4.56
N TYR A 41 -5.07 0.12 -4.10
CA TYR A 41 -5.69 1.30 -4.70
C TYR A 41 -4.82 2.56 -4.51
N LEU A 42 -4.25 2.72 -3.31
CA LEU A 42 -3.36 3.83 -3.00
C LEU A 42 -2.08 3.79 -3.84
N LYS A 43 -1.48 2.59 -4.00
CA LYS A 43 -0.33 2.36 -4.89
C LYS A 43 -0.64 2.77 -6.33
N ARG A 44 -1.82 2.44 -6.85
CA ARG A 44 -2.23 2.86 -8.21
C ARG A 44 -2.33 4.38 -8.34
N ILE A 45 -2.89 5.06 -7.36
CA ILE A 45 -2.96 6.54 -7.32
C ILE A 45 -1.55 7.14 -7.28
N ALA A 46 -0.68 6.61 -6.41
CA ALA A 46 0.70 7.05 -6.27
C ALA A 46 1.50 6.87 -7.59
N GLY A 47 1.36 5.73 -8.26
CA GLY A 47 1.97 5.46 -9.56
C GLY A 47 1.47 6.43 -10.66
N ALA A 48 0.17 6.71 -10.70
CA ALA A 48 -0.42 7.67 -11.63
C ALA A 48 0.08 9.10 -11.36
N ALA A 49 0.19 9.50 -10.10
CA ALA A 49 0.73 10.80 -9.70
C ALA A 49 2.22 10.94 -10.06
N ALA A 50 3.02 9.90 -9.80
CA ALA A 50 4.44 9.88 -10.18
C ALA A 50 4.63 9.99 -11.70
N LEU A 51 3.83 9.26 -12.48
CA LEU A 51 3.87 9.35 -13.94
C LEU A 51 3.44 10.73 -14.44
N LEU A 52 2.39 11.32 -13.84
CA LEU A 52 1.96 12.68 -14.14
C LEU A 52 3.12 13.65 -13.93
N VAL A 53 3.72 13.66 -12.73
CA VAL A 53 4.84 14.54 -12.39
C VAL A 53 6.01 14.35 -13.34
N ALA A 54 6.37 13.10 -13.66
CA ALA A 54 7.46 12.79 -14.59
C ALA A 54 7.22 13.28 -16.04
N ARG A 55 5.95 13.46 -16.44
CA ARG A 55 5.56 13.93 -17.78
C ARG A 55 5.27 15.43 -17.85
N LEU A 56 5.31 16.16 -16.73
CA LEU A 56 5.11 17.60 -16.74
C LEU A 56 6.32 18.30 -17.35
N ASP A 57 6.08 19.03 -18.45
CA ASP A 57 7.10 19.90 -19.04
C ASP A 57 7.17 21.21 -18.27
N ARG A 58 8.32 21.48 -17.63
CA ARG A 58 8.55 22.62 -16.75
C ARG A 58 8.32 23.98 -17.43
N VAL A 59 8.31 24.02 -18.76
CA VAL A 59 8.19 25.26 -19.54
C VAL A 59 6.74 25.77 -19.64
N CYS A 60 5.73 24.95 -19.33
CA CYS A 60 4.31 25.27 -19.61
C CYS A 60 3.35 25.20 -18.40
N LEU A 61 3.82 25.00 -17.17
CA LEU A 61 2.92 24.87 -16.02
C LEU A 61 2.49 26.23 -15.45
N SER A 62 1.18 26.41 -15.27
CA SER A 62 0.65 27.47 -14.43
C SER A 62 1.18 27.33 -12.99
N GLY A 63 1.37 28.44 -12.27
CA GLY A 63 1.93 28.42 -10.91
C GLY A 63 1.18 27.50 -9.94
N GLY A 64 -0.15 27.42 -10.05
CA GLY A 64 -0.95 26.49 -9.23
C GLY A 64 -0.68 25.02 -9.57
N THR A 65 -0.56 24.68 -10.85
CA THR A 65 -0.22 23.31 -11.28
C THR A 65 1.18 22.92 -10.84
N ALA A 66 2.14 23.86 -10.90
CA ALA A 66 3.52 23.61 -10.47
C ALA A 66 3.60 23.33 -8.96
N MET A 67 2.87 24.10 -8.15
CA MET A 67 2.78 23.87 -6.70
C MET A 67 2.15 22.53 -6.35
N ALA A 68 1.06 22.15 -7.03
CA ALA A 68 0.42 20.86 -6.82
C ALA A 68 1.34 19.69 -7.22
N ALA A 69 2.07 19.82 -8.32
CA ALA A 69 3.05 18.83 -8.76
C ALA A 69 4.21 18.70 -7.77
N PHE A 70 4.69 19.81 -7.20
CA PHE A 70 5.76 19.79 -6.20
C PHE A 70 5.31 19.16 -4.88
N ALA A 71 4.09 19.47 -4.44
CA ALA A 71 3.50 18.83 -3.26
C ALA A 71 3.31 17.32 -3.47
N LEU A 72 2.85 16.90 -4.65
CA LEU A 72 2.75 15.48 -5.01
C LEU A 72 4.13 14.81 -5.06
N ALA A 73 5.13 15.47 -5.65
CA ALA A 73 6.49 14.94 -5.70
C ALA A 73 7.06 14.70 -4.30
N GLY A 74 6.88 15.65 -3.36
CA GLY A 74 7.31 15.48 -1.98
C GLY A 74 6.63 14.30 -1.28
N LEU A 75 5.31 14.15 -1.46
CA LEU A 75 4.57 13.00 -0.93
C LEU A 75 5.05 11.67 -1.54
N ILE A 76 5.47 11.67 -2.80
CA ILE A 76 6.01 10.48 -3.45
C ILE A 76 7.41 10.14 -2.95
N ASP A 77 8.27 11.14 -2.76
CA ASP A 77 9.64 10.98 -2.25
C ASP A 77 9.67 10.45 -0.81
N ASP A 78 8.64 10.73 -0.01
CA ASP A 78 8.49 10.21 1.36
C ASP A 78 8.01 8.75 1.41
N MET A 79 7.60 8.15 0.29
CA MET A 79 7.17 6.75 0.24
C MET A 79 8.38 5.80 0.15
N PRO A 80 8.27 4.57 0.69
CA PRO A 80 9.30 3.54 0.51
C PRO A 80 9.56 3.25 -0.98
N GLU A 81 10.84 3.12 -1.36
CA GLU A 81 11.23 2.88 -2.76
C GLU A 81 10.58 1.61 -3.34
N GLU A 82 10.42 0.54 -2.54
CA GLU A 82 9.73 -0.66 -3.00
C GLU A 82 8.26 -0.37 -3.36
N LEU A 83 7.58 0.46 -2.56
CA LEU A 83 6.19 0.84 -2.77
C LEU A 83 6.03 1.69 -4.03
N VAL A 84 6.95 2.63 -4.27
CA VAL A 84 6.97 3.45 -5.49
C VAL A 84 7.17 2.57 -6.73
N ASN A 85 8.13 1.64 -6.67
CA ASN A 85 8.39 0.72 -7.78
C ASN A 85 7.21 -0.22 -8.05
N GLU A 86 6.59 -0.77 -7.00
CA GLU A 86 5.39 -1.60 -7.11
C GLU A 86 4.23 -0.82 -7.74
N SER A 87 4.00 0.42 -7.26
CA SER A 87 3.00 1.35 -7.79
C SER A 87 3.20 1.64 -9.28
N LEU A 88 4.44 1.90 -9.71
CA LEU A 88 4.78 2.13 -11.11
C LEU A 88 4.62 0.87 -11.97
N ASN A 89 4.94 -0.30 -11.42
CA ASN A 89 4.82 -1.56 -12.13
C ASN A 89 3.35 -1.95 -12.35
N LEU A 90 2.48 -1.78 -11.34
CA LEU A 90 1.03 -1.97 -11.46
C LEU A 90 0.42 -1.10 -12.57
N PHE A 91 0.90 0.14 -12.72
CA PHE A 91 0.45 1.00 -13.81
C PHE A 91 0.96 0.52 -15.18
N LYS A 92 2.23 0.11 -15.27
CA LYS A 92 2.85 -0.36 -16.51
C LYS A 92 2.29 -1.70 -17.01
N SER A 93 1.85 -2.58 -16.11
CA SER A 93 1.28 -3.90 -16.44
C SER A 93 -0.11 -3.79 -17.07
N GLY A 94 -0.76 -2.62 -17.02
CA GLY A 94 -2.10 -2.45 -17.58
C GLY A 94 -3.19 -3.14 -16.77
N GLU A 95 -2.91 -3.55 -15.54
CA GLU A 95 -3.90 -4.06 -14.56
C GLU A 95 -4.79 -2.93 -14.02
N CYS A 96 -5.09 -1.96 -14.88
CA CYS A 96 -5.81 -0.74 -14.58
C CYS A 96 -7.29 -0.88 -14.91
#